data_AF-A0A2V9NXP8-F1
#
_entry.id   AF-A0A2V9NXP8-F1
#
_cell.length_a   1.000
_cell.length_b   1.000
_cell.length_c   1.000
_cell.angle_alpha   90.00
_cell.angle_beta   90.00
_cell.angle_gamma   90.00
#
_symmetry.space_group_name_H-M   'P 1'
#
loop_
_entity.id
_entity.type
_entity.pdbx_description
1 polymer ?
#
loop_
_entity_poly.entity_id
_entity_poly.type
_entity_poly.pdbx_seq_one_letter_code
_entity_poly.pdbx_strand_id
1 'polypeptide(L)'
;MGKKATLTNIGDEGSPRYQLVEEKGTHEENANIDQQRAAKYVLLPGETKLPPLGIDDLSLGHMANWFACMRSRQQPHCTVQDGFAHSVACMMAAKAYSSGKKQYWDAATETILDRTPGGPS
;
A
#
# COMPACT_ATOMS: atom_id res chain seq x y z
N MET A 1 -2.59 2.63 17.24
CA MET A 1 -3.88 2.42 16.54
C MET A 1 -4.42 3.76 16.03
N GLY A 2 -5.05 3.80 14.86
CA GLY A 2 -5.66 5.01 14.32
C GLY A 2 -6.89 5.45 15.12
N LYS A 3 -7.20 6.75 15.16
CA LYS A 3 -8.36 7.29 15.92
C LYS A 3 -9.72 7.15 15.22
N LYS A 4 -9.74 6.68 13.96
CA LYS A 4 -10.94 6.66 13.10
C LYS A 4 -11.12 5.35 12.35
N ALA A 5 -10.04 4.84 11.77
CA ALA A 5 -10.03 3.60 11.03
C ALA A 5 -8.60 3.05 10.96
N THR A 6 -8.49 1.75 10.74
CA THR A 6 -7.23 1.04 10.51
C THR A 6 -7.25 0.45 9.11
N LEU A 7 -6.15 0.61 8.39
CA LEU A 7 -5.93 -0.01 7.09
C LEU A 7 -5.18 -1.32 7.33
N THR A 8 -5.78 -2.44 6.94
CA THR A 8 -5.22 -3.78 7.16
C THR A 8 -5.00 -4.47 5.83
N ASN A 9 -3.82 -5.09 5.66
CA ASN A 9 -3.62 -6.06 4.61
C ASN A 9 -4.25 -7.38 5.06
N ILE A 10 -5.21 -7.90 4.29
CA ILE A 10 -5.95 -9.11 4.68
C ILE A 10 -5.44 -10.37 3.97
N GLY A 11 -4.38 -10.24 3.18
CA GLY A 11 -3.87 -11.27 2.30
C GLY A 11 -2.38 -11.53 2.54
N ASP A 12 -2.00 -11.83 3.77
CA ASP A 12 -0.63 -12.22 4.14
C ASP A 12 0.48 -11.42 3.40
N GLU A 13 1.61 -12.04 3.07
CA GLU A 13 2.66 -11.43 2.26
C GLU A 13 2.25 -11.34 0.77
N GLY A 14 2.61 -10.24 0.12
CA GLY A 14 2.40 -10.03 -1.32
C GLY A 14 0.98 -9.66 -1.79
N SER A 15 -0.08 -9.80 -0.99
CA SER A 15 -1.43 -9.44 -1.48
C SER A 15 -1.62 -7.93 -1.65
N PRO A 16 -2.19 -7.47 -2.78
CA PRO A 16 -2.65 -6.09 -2.92
C PRO A 16 -4.01 -5.83 -2.25
N ARG A 17 -4.53 -6.77 -1.45
CA ARG A 17 -5.87 -6.68 -0.86
C ARG A 17 -5.83 -5.99 0.51
N TYR A 18 -6.31 -4.75 0.51
CA TYR A 18 -6.44 -3.95 1.72
C TYR A 18 -7.90 -3.71 2.09
N GLN A 19 -8.15 -3.65 3.39
CA GLN A 19 -9.44 -3.31 3.96
C GLN A 19 -9.29 -2.14 4.94
N LEU A 20 -10.18 -1.17 4.83
CA LEU A 20 -10.32 -0.10 5.81
C LEU A 20 -11.39 -0.53 6.81
N VAL A 21 -10.99 -0.75 8.06
CA VAL A 21 -11.86 -1.15 9.17
C VAL A 21 -12.09 0.07 10.06
N GLU A 22 -13.35 0.39 10.36
CA GLU A 22 -13.70 1.51 11.25
C GLU A 22 -13.27 1.19 12.70
N GLU A 23 -12.54 2.12 13.33
CA GLU A 23 -12.14 1.99 14.74
C GLU A 23 -13.17 2.73 15.61
N LYS A 24 -14.08 1.98 16.25
CA LYS A 24 -15.00 2.51 17.28
C LYS A 24 -14.62 1.95 18.64
N GLY A 25 -14.05 2.82 19.48
CA GLY A 25 -13.76 2.54 20.89
C GLY A 25 -12.74 1.43 21.15
N THR A 26 -12.27 1.35 22.40
CA THR A 26 -11.55 0.18 22.90
C THR A 26 -12.59 -0.74 23.54
N HIS A 27 -12.81 -1.92 22.95
CA HIS A 27 -13.77 -2.92 23.43
C HIS A 27 -13.02 -4.18 23.86
N GLU A 28 -12.18 -4.05 24.89
CA GLU A 28 -11.40 -5.15 25.48
C GLU A 28 -12.31 -6.29 25.97
N GLU A 29 -13.57 -5.98 26.27
CA GLU A 29 -14.61 -6.94 26.64
C GLU A 29 -15.16 -7.81 25.48
N ASN A 30 -14.84 -7.51 24.22
CA ASN A 30 -15.37 -8.24 23.05
C ASN A 30 -14.28 -8.61 22.04
N ALA A 31 -13.75 -9.83 22.16
CA ALA A 31 -12.73 -10.40 21.27
C ALA A 31 -13.16 -10.51 19.79
N ASN A 32 -14.46 -10.41 19.47
CA ASN A 32 -14.97 -10.52 18.10
C ASN A 32 -15.41 -9.17 17.50
N ILE A 33 -15.11 -8.05 18.16
CA ILE A 33 -15.57 -6.73 17.73
C ILE A 33 -15.11 -6.39 16.30
N ASP A 34 -13.93 -6.85 15.89
CA ASP A 34 -13.37 -6.62 14.56
C ASP A 34 -14.13 -7.34 13.44
N GLN A 35 -14.83 -8.45 13.74
CA GLN A 35 -15.70 -9.13 12.77
C GLN A 35 -17.04 -8.39 12.58
N GLN A 36 -17.40 -7.51 13.51
CA GLN A 36 -18.66 -6.77 13.50
C GLN A 36 -18.49 -5.31 13.02
N ARG A 37 -17.25 -4.86 12.88
CA ARG A 37 -16.91 -3.51 12.40
C ARG A 37 -17.18 -3.40 10.90
N ALA A 38 -17.78 -2.28 10.50
CA ALA A 38 -17.97 -1.96 9.10
C ALA A 38 -16.61 -1.85 8.42
N ALA A 39 -16.41 -2.63 7.37
CA ALA A 39 -15.12 -2.77 6.74
C ALA A 39 -15.26 -2.69 5.21
N LYS A 40 -14.45 -1.84 4.57
CA LYS A 40 -14.54 -1.55 3.14
C LYS A 40 -13.27 -1.94 2.43
N TYR A 41 -13.39 -2.70 1.34
CA TYR A 41 -12.28 -2.98 0.44
C TYR A 41 -11.77 -1.70 -0.21
N VAL A 42 -10.45 -1.53 -0.19
CA VAL A 42 -9.79 -0.44 -0.91
C VAL A 42 -9.58 -0.89 -2.35
N LEU A 43 -10.21 -0.18 -3.28
CA LEU A 43 -10.07 -0.41 -4.72
C LEU A 43 -9.43 0.81 -5.38
N LEU A 44 -8.66 0.58 -6.43
CA LEU A 44 -8.15 1.65 -7.27
C LEU A 44 -9.33 2.35 -7.99
N PRO A 45 -9.20 3.64 -8.35
CA PRO A 45 -10.23 4.34 -9.10
C PRO A 45 -10.62 3.59 -10.37
N GLY A 46 -11.91 3.28 -10.52
CA GLY A 46 -12.46 2.56 -11.68
C GLY A 46 -12.46 1.03 -11.55
N GLU A 47 -11.78 0.46 -10.56
CA GLU A 47 -11.78 -0.99 -10.33
C GLU A 47 -13.01 -1.43 -9.53
N THR A 48 -13.57 -2.57 -9.92
CA THR A 48 -14.73 -3.20 -9.26
C THR A 48 -14.44 -4.61 -8.76
N LYS A 49 -13.36 -5.23 -9.22
CA LYS A 49 -12.95 -6.57 -8.83
C LYS A 49 -12.01 -6.51 -7.64
N LEU A 50 -12.17 -7.47 -6.71
CA LEU A 50 -11.24 -7.60 -5.61
C LEU A 50 -9.87 -8.09 -6.12
N PRO A 51 -8.75 -7.47 -5.68
CA PRO A 51 -7.41 -7.97 -5.99
C PRO A 51 -7.19 -9.37 -5.39
N PRO A 52 -6.25 -10.19 -5.87
CA PRO A 52 -5.98 -11.54 -5.35
C PRO A 52 -5.75 -11.56 -3.83
N LEU A 53 -6.24 -12.60 -3.12
CA LEU A 53 -6.09 -12.71 -1.67
C LEU A 53 -4.67 -13.10 -1.24
N GLY A 54 -3.91 -13.75 -2.10
CA GLY A 54 -2.52 -14.07 -1.85
C GLY A 54 -1.79 -14.10 -3.19
N ILE A 55 -0.51 -13.79 -3.15
CA ILE A 55 0.43 -14.04 -4.24
C ILE A 55 1.40 -15.09 -3.70
N ASP A 56 1.72 -16.10 -4.49
CA ASP A 56 2.63 -17.15 -4.07
C ASP A 56 4.09 -16.64 -4.03
N ASP A 57 4.58 -16.37 -2.81
CA ASP A 57 5.95 -15.90 -2.56
C ASP A 57 7.00 -17.01 -2.68
N LEU A 58 6.59 -18.28 -2.71
CA LEU A 58 7.47 -19.40 -3.01
C LEU A 58 7.64 -19.61 -4.52
N SER A 59 6.94 -18.83 -5.34
CA SER A 59 7.11 -18.89 -6.79
C SER A 59 8.49 -18.35 -7.18
N LEU A 60 9.28 -19.17 -7.89
CA LEU A 60 10.53 -18.72 -8.49
C LEU A 60 10.34 -17.60 -9.54
N GLY A 61 9.09 -17.19 -9.82
CA GLY A 61 8.72 -16.28 -10.90
C GLY A 61 9.46 -14.95 -10.85
N HIS A 62 9.61 -14.36 -9.66
CA HIS A 62 10.30 -13.07 -9.51
C HIS A 62 11.79 -13.15 -9.88
N MET A 63 12.53 -14.11 -9.30
CA MET A 63 13.96 -14.29 -9.58
C MET A 63 14.21 -14.87 -10.97
N ALA A 64 13.37 -15.80 -11.44
CA ALA A 64 13.48 -16.40 -12.76
C ALA A 64 13.27 -15.36 -13.87
N ASN A 65 12.30 -14.45 -13.71
CA ASN A 65 12.10 -13.33 -14.63
C ASN A 65 13.37 -12.47 -14.71
N TRP A 66 13.93 -12.09 -13.56
CA TRP A 66 15.14 -11.26 -13.51
C TRP A 66 16.33 -11.92 -14.23
N PHE A 67 16.61 -13.20 -13.97
CA PHE A 67 17.66 -13.93 -14.67
C PHE A 67 17.39 -14.08 -16.18
N ALA A 68 16.13 -14.32 -16.57
CA ALA A 68 15.76 -14.40 -17.98
C ALA A 68 16.00 -13.07 -18.69
N CYS A 69 15.58 -11.95 -18.08
CA CYS A 69 15.78 -10.59 -18.58
C CYS A 69 17.26 -10.24 -18.69
N MET A 70 18.12 -10.64 -17.74
CA MET A 70 19.57 -10.45 -17.86
C MET A 70 20.16 -11.20 -19.06
N ARG A 71 19.75 -12.45 -19.30
CA ARG A 71 20.24 -13.26 -20.43
C ARG A 71 19.76 -12.71 -21.77
N SER A 72 18.50 -12.30 -21.85
CA SER A 72 17.89 -11.78 -23.08
C SER A 72 18.11 -10.28 -23.29
N ARG A 73 18.71 -9.58 -22.31
CA ARG A 73 18.89 -8.13 -22.27
C ARG A 73 17.57 -7.35 -22.40
N GLN A 74 16.53 -7.84 -21.74
CA GLN A 74 15.21 -7.20 -21.66
C GLN A 74 14.99 -6.54 -20.30
N GLN A 75 14.02 -5.63 -20.23
CA GLN A 75 13.62 -4.97 -18.98
C GLN A 75 12.88 -5.98 -18.06
N PRO A 76 13.27 -6.13 -16.78
CA PRO A 76 12.49 -6.89 -15.80
C PRO A 76 11.07 -6.34 -15.62
N HIS A 77 10.12 -7.22 -15.25
CA HIS A 77 8.73 -6.81 -14.99
C HIS A 77 8.60 -5.77 -13.87
N CYS A 78 9.45 -5.88 -12.84
CA CYS A 78 9.60 -4.84 -11.83
C CYS A 78 10.80 -3.97 -12.22
N THR A 79 10.52 -2.76 -12.67
CA THR A 79 11.53 -1.81 -13.13
C THR A 79 12.20 -1.09 -11.96
N VAL A 80 13.28 -0.35 -12.24
CA VAL A 80 13.91 0.51 -11.23
C VAL A 80 12.92 1.59 -10.75
N GLN A 81 12.06 2.08 -11.64
CA GLN A 81 11.04 3.07 -11.33
C GLN A 81 9.97 2.51 -10.38
N ASP A 82 9.59 1.24 -10.53
CA ASP A 82 8.67 0.57 -9.60
C ASP A 82 9.29 0.44 -8.20
N GLY A 83 10.57 0.05 -8.13
CA GLY A 83 11.32 0.00 -6.87
C GLY A 83 11.50 1.37 -6.21
N PHE A 84 11.73 2.41 -7.01
CA PHE A 84 11.79 3.79 -6.54
C PHE A 84 10.44 4.24 -5.96
N ALA A 85 9.35 4.02 -6.69
CA ALA A 85 8.00 4.39 -6.24
C ALA A 85 7.62 3.67 -4.93
N HIS A 86 7.98 2.39 -4.79
CA HIS A 86 7.79 1.64 -3.55
C HIS A 86 8.56 2.29 -2.38
N SER A 87 9.84 2.61 -2.59
CA SER A 87 10.67 3.26 -1.58
C SER A 87 10.09 4.63 -1.15
N VAL A 88 9.60 5.41 -2.10
CA VAL A 88 8.91 6.69 -1.86
C VAL A 88 7.66 6.47 -1.00
N ALA A 89 6.84 5.48 -1.30
CA ALA A 89 5.64 5.17 -0.51
C ALA A 89 5.98 4.84 0.95
N CYS A 90 7.03 4.03 1.19
CA CYS A 90 7.51 3.74 2.55
C CYS A 90 7.97 5.00 3.29
N MET A 91 8.73 5.88 2.62
CA MET A 91 9.18 7.16 3.20
C MET A 91 8.00 8.09 3.52
N MET A 92 7.01 8.17 2.64
CA MET A 92 5.78 8.95 2.86
C MET A 92 5.01 8.41 4.06
N ALA A 93 4.88 7.09 4.21
CA ALA A 93 4.21 6.47 5.35
C ALA A 93 4.92 6.81 6.68
N ALA A 94 6.25 6.71 6.73
CA ALA A 94 7.04 7.08 7.91
C ALA A 94 6.92 8.59 8.26
N LYS A 95 6.93 9.47 7.24
CA LYS A 95 6.70 10.92 7.42
C LYS A 95 5.29 11.21 7.90
N ALA A 96 4.27 10.54 7.36
CA ALA A 96 2.89 10.69 7.80
C ALA A 96 2.73 10.28 9.27
N TYR A 97 3.33 9.15 9.64
CA TYR A 97 3.31 8.65 11.01
C TYR A 97 3.95 9.63 12.01
N SER A 98 5.15 10.12 11.70
CA SER A 98 5.89 11.04 12.59
C SER A 98 5.28 12.43 12.68
N SER A 99 4.77 12.99 11.58
CA SER A 99 4.22 14.36 11.53
C SER A 99 2.73 14.44 11.87
N GLY A 100 2.00 13.33 11.78
CA GLY A 100 0.54 13.33 11.87
C GLY A 100 -0.18 14.00 10.69
N LYS A 101 0.54 14.36 9.62
CA LYS A 101 0.00 15.04 8.44
C LYS A 101 -0.11 14.09 7.24
N LYS A 102 -1.10 14.35 6.38
CA LYS A 102 -1.18 13.71 5.06
C LYS A 102 0.01 14.15 4.20
N GLN A 103 0.68 13.20 3.57
CA GLN A 103 1.79 13.45 2.67
C GLN A 103 1.33 13.37 1.22
N TYR A 104 2.01 14.13 0.35
CA TYR A 104 1.77 14.18 -1.08
C TYR A 104 3.08 14.02 -1.83
N TRP A 105 3.03 13.35 -2.98
CA TRP A 105 4.17 13.21 -3.89
C TRP A 105 4.09 14.25 -4.99
N ASP A 106 5.14 15.04 -5.17
CA ASP A 106 5.32 15.90 -6.33
C ASP A 106 6.25 15.21 -7.34
N ALA A 107 5.67 14.67 -8.41
CA ALA A 107 6.41 13.96 -9.45
C ALA A 107 7.31 14.87 -10.29
N ALA A 108 7.06 16.18 -10.35
CA ALA A 108 7.87 17.09 -11.15
C ALA A 108 9.22 17.40 -10.48
N THR A 109 9.22 17.47 -9.15
CA THR A 109 10.43 17.75 -8.35
C THR A 109 10.97 16.52 -7.61
N GLU A 110 10.25 15.40 -7.68
CA GLU A 110 10.54 14.17 -6.93
C GLU A 110 10.64 14.40 -5.40
N THR A 111 9.72 15.20 -4.87
CA THR A 111 9.70 15.57 -3.44
C THR A 111 8.42 15.14 -2.72
N ILE A 112 8.54 14.97 -1.40
CA ILE A 112 7.43 14.69 -0.49
C ILE A 112 7.01 15.99 0.19
N LEU A 113 5.76 16.38 0.01
CA LEU A 113 5.14 17.60 0.53
C LEU A 113 4.06 17.27 1.58
N ASP A 114 3.77 18.22 2.47
CA ASP A 114 2.62 18.14 3.39
C ASP A 114 1.37 18.86 2.85
N ARG A 115 1.40 19.25 1.57
CA ARG A 115 0.31 19.91 0.83
C ARG A 115 0.18 19.36 -0.59
N THR A 116 -0.98 19.55 -1.20
CA THR A 116 -1.25 19.12 -2.58
C THR A 116 -0.32 19.85 -3.57
N PRO A 117 0.38 19.15 -4.47
CA PRO A 117 1.15 19.77 -5.55
C PRO A 117 0.25 20.65 -6.42
N GLY A 118 0.67 21.89 -6.69
CA GLY A 118 -0.11 22.87 -7.47
C GLY A 118 -1.32 23.48 -6.74
N GLY A 119 -1.53 23.18 -5.45
CA GLY A 119 -2.54 23.85 -4.62
C GLY A 119 -2.08 25.24 -4.14
N PRO A 120 -3.03 26.11 -3.74
CA PRO A 120 -2.69 27.40 -3.12
C PRO A 120 -1.86 27.17 -1.85
N SER A 121 -0.83 28.00 -1.69
CA SER A 121 0.13 27.96 -0.58
C SER A 121 -0.51 28.28 0.76
#